data_AF-A0A553KJD3-F1
#
_entry.id   AF-A0A553KJD3-F1
#
_cell.length_a   1.000
_cell.length_b   1.000
_cell.length_c   1.000
_cell.angle_alpha   90.00
_cell.angle_beta   90.00
_cell.angle_gamma   90.00
#
_symmetry.space_group_name_H-M   'P 1'
#
loop_
_entity.id
_entity.type
_entity.pdbx_description
1 polymer ?
#
loop_
_entity_poly.entity_id
_entity_poly.type
_entity_poly.pdbx_seq_one_letter_code
_entity_poly.pdbx_strand_id
1 'polypeptide(L)'
;MEKRHNVLFTQLLDYRQATLDSVLHLTEEQADVIPAGFSNNIRWHLGHIYLDQYLWIIHLTKEEIPLPEGFREWFNYGTKPADWRATPPSLDTLRQLLQEQPRFIRETYGHRLEEEFPATESGMHTIAQVLVRTIFHEGLHLAAINDIKRFI
;
A
#
# COMPACT_ATOMS: atom_id res chain seq x y z
N MET A 1 11.40 11.77 -18.18
CA MET A 1 11.64 11.15 -16.86
C MET A 1 13.14 11.03 -16.64
N GLU A 2 13.63 11.49 -15.50
CA GLU A 2 15.06 11.56 -15.19
C GLU A 2 15.60 10.22 -14.67
N LYS A 3 16.93 10.07 -14.59
CA LYS A 3 17.57 8.86 -14.04
C LYS A 3 17.10 8.57 -12.62
N ARG A 4 16.97 9.59 -11.76
CA ARG A 4 16.49 9.42 -10.37
C ARG A 4 15.06 8.89 -10.28
N HIS A 5 14.19 9.28 -11.21
CA HIS A 5 12.80 8.80 -11.27
C HIS A 5 12.72 7.33 -11.67
N ASN A 6 13.56 6.91 -12.62
CA ASN A 6 13.66 5.49 -12.96
C ASN A 6 14.12 4.67 -11.75
N VAL A 7 15.12 5.14 -11.00
CA VAL A 7 15.57 4.48 -9.77
C VAL A 7 14.46 4.40 -8.73
N LEU A 8 13.70 5.48 -8.51
CA LEU A 8 12.58 5.50 -7.58
C LEU A 8 11.51 4.46 -7.95
N PHE A 9 11.15 4.34 -9.23
CA PHE A 9 10.19 3.32 -9.67
C PHE A 9 10.75 1.90 -9.61
N THR A 10 12.03 1.70 -9.90
CA THR A 10 12.69 0.39 -9.69
C THR A 10 12.60 0.00 -8.21
N GLN A 11 12.91 0.91 -7.30
CA GLN A 11 12.78 0.68 -5.86
C GLN A 11 11.34 0.36 -5.46
N LEU A 12 10.36 1.13 -5.93
CA LEU A 12 8.94 0.85 -5.68
C LEU A 12 8.56 -0.57 -6.13
N LEU A 13 9.00 -0.98 -7.32
CA LEU A 13 8.74 -2.33 -7.85
C LEU A 13 9.43 -3.41 -7.02
N ASP A 14 10.71 -3.24 -6.67
CA ASP A 14 11.47 -4.23 -5.90
C ASP A 14 10.86 -4.45 -4.51
N TYR A 15 10.49 -3.38 -3.81
CA TYR A 15 9.87 -3.47 -2.49
C TYR A 15 8.45 -4.04 -2.56
N ARG A 16 7.68 -3.66 -3.60
CA ARG A 16 6.37 -4.27 -3.86
C ARG A 16 6.49 -5.76 -4.12
N GLN A 17 7.47 -6.19 -4.90
CA GLN A 17 7.72 -7.60 -5.17
C GLN A 17 8.11 -8.33 -3.89
N ALA A 18 8.96 -7.75 -3.04
CA ALA A 18 9.30 -8.34 -1.74
C ALA A 18 8.05 -8.54 -0.85
N THR A 19 7.12 -7.58 -0.84
CA THR A 19 5.81 -7.73 -0.17
C THR A 19 5.01 -8.88 -0.75
N LEU A 20 4.86 -8.95 -2.08
CA LEU A 20 4.09 -9.99 -2.76
C LEU A 20 4.69 -11.38 -2.58
N ASP A 21 6.01 -11.52 -2.68
CA ASP A 21 6.74 -12.76 -2.46
C ASP A 21 6.54 -13.28 -1.03
N SER A 22 6.48 -12.37 -0.05
CA SER A 22 6.23 -12.74 1.34
C SER A 22 4.87 -13.40 1.57
N VAL A 23 3.89 -13.17 0.68
CA VAL A 23 2.52 -13.71 0.79
C VAL A 23 2.15 -14.67 -0.34
N LEU A 24 3.09 -15.04 -1.22
CA LEU A 24 2.82 -15.79 -2.45
C LEU A 24 2.12 -17.15 -2.19
N HIS A 25 2.51 -17.84 -1.12
CA HIS A 25 2.04 -19.19 -0.81
C HIS A 25 1.00 -19.24 0.32
N LEU A 26 0.52 -18.10 0.79
CA LEU A 26 -0.49 -18.07 1.85
C LEU A 26 -1.87 -18.44 1.31
N THR A 27 -2.64 -19.16 2.12
CA THR A 27 -4.08 -19.37 1.87
C THR A 27 -4.91 -18.18 2.35
N GLU A 28 -6.18 -18.12 1.97
CA GLU A 28 -7.12 -17.10 2.46
C GLU A 28 -7.24 -17.17 3.99
N GLU A 29 -7.33 -18.37 4.56
CA GLU A 29 -7.45 -18.59 6.00
C GLU A 29 -6.20 -18.11 6.75
N GLN A 30 -5.01 -18.40 6.19
CA GLN A 30 -3.75 -17.92 6.74
C GLN A 30 -3.66 -16.38 6.71
N ALA A 31 -4.13 -15.75 5.64
CA ALA A 31 -4.15 -14.30 5.53
C ALA A 31 -5.09 -13.62 6.55
N ASP A 32 -6.06 -14.37 7.09
CA ASP A 32 -7.05 -13.89 8.04
C ASP A 32 -6.71 -14.14 9.52
N VAL A 33 -5.63 -14.88 9.81
CA VAL A 33 -5.16 -15.13 11.18
C VAL A 33 -4.78 -13.82 11.88
N ILE A 34 -5.31 -13.62 13.09
CA ILE A 34 -4.92 -12.53 14.01
C ILE A 34 -4.28 -13.19 15.24
N PRO A 35 -2.93 -13.20 15.34
CA PRO A 35 -2.28 -13.79 16.51
C PRO A 35 -2.54 -12.98 17.79
N ALA A 36 -2.42 -13.64 18.94
CA ALA A 36 -2.57 -12.96 20.23
C ALA A 36 -1.56 -11.81 20.37
N GLY A 37 -2.04 -10.62 20.78
CA GLY A 37 -1.24 -9.40 20.86
C GLY A 37 -1.22 -8.55 19.58
N PHE A 38 -1.78 -9.04 18.48
CA PHE A 38 -1.98 -8.27 17.25
C PHE A 38 -3.44 -7.81 17.12
N SER A 39 -3.62 -6.65 16.48
CA SER A 39 -4.95 -6.11 16.14
C SER A 39 -5.32 -6.29 14.67
N ASN A 40 -4.37 -6.68 13.82
CA ASN A 40 -4.51 -6.76 12.38
C ASN A 40 -4.03 -8.13 11.86
N ASN A 41 -4.49 -8.52 10.68
CA ASN A 41 -4.05 -9.71 9.96
C ASN A 41 -3.29 -9.32 8.69
N ILE A 42 -2.77 -10.31 7.96
CA ILE A 42 -2.00 -10.09 6.73
C ILE A 42 -2.88 -9.44 5.66
N ARG A 43 -4.14 -9.85 5.52
CA ARG A 43 -5.08 -9.24 4.56
C ARG A 43 -5.22 -7.73 4.79
N TRP A 44 -5.36 -7.31 6.04
CA TRP A 44 -5.43 -5.90 6.40
C TRP A 44 -4.17 -5.14 5.99
N HIS A 45 -2.99 -5.69 6.25
CA HIS A 45 -1.72 -5.05 5.88
C HIS A 45 -1.58 -4.85 4.37
N LEU A 46 -1.93 -5.87 3.56
CA LEU A 46 -1.90 -5.77 2.10
C LEU A 46 -2.86 -4.71 1.56
N GLY A 47 -4.10 -4.71 2.04
CA GLY A 47 -5.08 -3.69 1.66
C GLY A 47 -4.69 -2.29 2.12
N HIS A 48 -4.07 -2.16 3.30
CA HIS A 48 -3.62 -0.89 3.84
C HIS A 48 -2.46 -0.31 3.04
N ILE A 49 -1.47 -1.11 2.65
CA ILE A 49 -0.37 -0.68 1.76
C ILE A 49 -0.94 -0.08 0.47
N TYR A 50 -1.87 -0.80 -0.18
CA TYR A 50 -2.48 -0.33 -1.42
C TYR A 50 -3.22 0.99 -1.23
N LEU A 51 -4.06 1.07 -0.19
CA LEU A 51 -4.88 2.24 0.08
C LEU A 51 -4.01 3.46 0.46
N ASP A 52 -3.11 3.31 1.42
CA ASP A 52 -2.30 4.40 1.97
C ASP A 52 -1.49 5.12 0.88
N GLN A 53 -0.90 4.38 -0.06
CA GLN A 53 -0.13 4.99 -1.14
C GLN A 53 -0.99 5.92 -2.01
N TYR A 54 -2.20 5.51 -2.39
CA TYR A 54 -3.11 6.38 -3.13
C TYR A 54 -3.68 7.50 -2.28
N LEU A 55 -3.97 7.27 -1.00
CA LEU A 55 -4.44 8.34 -0.10
C LEU A 55 -3.43 9.47 0.03
N TRP A 56 -2.14 9.17 0.10
CA TRP A 56 -1.10 10.21 0.16
C TRP A 56 -0.94 10.96 -1.16
N ILE A 57 -1.09 10.27 -2.31
CA ILE A 57 -1.09 10.95 -3.61
C ILE A 57 -2.31 11.88 -3.70
N ILE A 58 -3.52 11.39 -3.42
CA ILE A 58 -4.75 12.21 -3.39
C ILE A 58 -4.61 13.38 -2.41
N HIS A 59 -4.06 13.12 -1.22
CA HIS A 59 -3.90 14.15 -0.20
C HIS A 59 -2.96 15.28 -0.68
N LEU A 60 -1.90 14.95 -1.42
CA LEU A 60 -1.00 15.94 -2.02
C LEU A 60 -1.64 16.66 -3.21
N THR A 61 -2.10 15.91 -4.22
CA THR A 61 -2.49 16.45 -5.54
C THR A 61 -3.92 16.99 -5.56
N LYS A 62 -4.75 16.56 -4.60
CA LYS A 62 -6.22 16.75 -4.58
C LYS A 62 -6.95 16.13 -5.78
N GLU A 63 -6.25 15.33 -6.57
CA GLU A 63 -6.84 14.60 -7.69
C GLU A 63 -7.56 13.35 -7.20
N GLU A 64 -8.63 12.98 -7.89
CA GLU A 64 -9.35 11.74 -7.59
C GLU A 64 -8.62 10.55 -8.20
N ILE A 65 -8.33 9.54 -7.38
CA ILE A 65 -7.89 8.22 -7.84
C ILE A 65 -9.04 7.25 -7.54
N PRO A 66 -9.52 6.49 -8.55
CA PRO A 66 -10.60 5.54 -8.34
C PRO A 66 -10.14 4.42 -7.41
N LEU A 67 -10.68 4.43 -6.19
CA LEU A 67 -10.50 3.35 -5.22
C LEU A 67 -11.68 2.38 -5.32
N PRO A 68 -11.48 1.06 -5.18
CA PRO A 68 -12.61 0.15 -5.14
C PRO A 68 -13.54 0.49 -3.96
N GLU A 69 -14.85 0.32 -4.17
CA GLU A 69 -15.86 0.61 -3.17
C GLU A 69 -15.60 -0.19 -1.87
N GLY A 70 -15.78 0.43 -0.71
CA GLY A 70 -15.57 -0.22 0.59
C GLY A 70 -14.11 -0.26 1.09
N PHE A 71 -13.12 0.10 0.27
CA PHE A 71 -11.70 -0.04 0.66
C PHE A 71 -11.33 0.72 1.94
N ARG A 72 -11.91 1.90 2.14
CA ARG A 72 -11.60 2.74 3.31
C ARG A 72 -12.13 2.11 4.59
N GLU A 73 -13.29 1.49 4.53
CA GLU A 73 -13.95 0.82 5.63
C GLU A 73 -13.15 -0.38 6.13
N TRP A 74 -12.45 -1.07 5.21
CA TRP A 74 -11.60 -2.20 5.58
C TRP A 74 -10.20 -1.80 5.99
N PHE A 75 -9.56 -0.88 5.27
CA PHE A 75 -8.10 -0.74 5.29
C PHE A 75 -7.59 0.65 5.66
N ASN A 76 -8.45 1.61 6.00
CA ASN A 76 -7.96 2.93 6.40
C ASN A 76 -7.20 2.87 7.74
N TYR A 77 -6.39 3.89 8.01
CA TYR A 77 -5.73 4.03 9.31
C TYR A 77 -6.76 3.93 10.45
N GLY A 78 -6.43 3.10 11.45
CA GLY A 78 -7.27 2.89 12.63
C GLY A 78 -8.35 1.80 12.49
N THR A 79 -8.59 1.27 11.28
CA THR A 79 -9.47 0.11 11.13
C THR A 79 -8.77 -1.18 11.57
N LYS A 80 -9.57 -2.21 11.85
CA LYS A 80 -9.07 -3.55 12.20
C LYS A 80 -10.04 -4.63 11.70
N PRO A 81 -9.55 -5.84 11.39
CA PRO A 81 -10.40 -6.94 10.92
C PRO A 81 -11.56 -7.29 11.84
N ALA A 82 -11.39 -7.16 13.16
CA ALA A 82 -12.43 -7.43 14.14
C ALA A 82 -13.68 -6.53 13.99
N ASP A 83 -13.55 -5.37 13.32
CA ASP A 83 -14.64 -4.42 13.12
C ASP A 83 -15.26 -4.53 11.71
N TRP A 84 -14.73 -5.42 10.84
CA TRP A 84 -15.24 -5.58 9.48
C TRP A 84 -16.67 -6.12 9.49
N ARG A 85 -17.58 -5.39 8.83
CA ARG A 85 -19.02 -5.74 8.73
C ARG A 85 -19.39 -6.42 7.41
N ALA A 86 -18.49 -6.38 6.45
CA ALA A 86 -18.63 -6.97 5.13
C ALA A 86 -17.33 -7.67 4.75
N THR A 87 -17.42 -8.65 3.86
CA THR A 87 -16.27 -9.41 3.39
C THR A 87 -15.31 -8.48 2.61
N PRO A 88 -14.04 -8.37 3.03
CA PRO A 88 -13.04 -7.62 2.28
C PRO A 88 -12.67 -8.34 0.97
N PRO A 89 -11.92 -7.68 0.06
CA PRO A 89 -11.35 -8.34 -1.11
C PRO A 89 -10.56 -9.61 -0.76
N SER A 90 -10.57 -10.59 -1.68
CA SER A 90 -9.79 -11.82 -1.54
C SER A 90 -8.28 -11.54 -1.52
N LEU A 91 -7.49 -12.49 -1.01
CA LEU A 91 -6.03 -12.36 -0.98
C LEU A 91 -5.51 -12.23 -2.41
N ASP A 92 -6.07 -13.01 -3.33
CA ASP A 92 -5.72 -12.95 -4.74
C ASP A 92 -6.01 -11.59 -5.37
N THR A 93 -7.19 -11.00 -5.10
CA THR A 93 -7.52 -9.65 -5.55
C THR A 93 -6.54 -8.62 -5.02
N LEU A 94 -6.18 -8.68 -3.72
CA LEU A 94 -5.20 -7.75 -3.15
C LEU A 94 -3.82 -7.89 -3.79
N ARG A 95 -3.36 -9.12 -4.08
CA ARG A 95 -2.09 -9.35 -4.78
C ARG A 95 -2.09 -8.73 -6.17
N GLN A 96 -3.15 -8.93 -6.95
CA GLN A 96 -3.29 -8.35 -8.29
C GLN A 96 -3.30 -6.82 -8.25
N LEU A 97 -4.08 -6.23 -7.34
CA LEU A 97 -4.15 -4.78 -7.16
C LEU A 97 -2.79 -4.18 -6.78
N LEU A 98 -2.08 -4.83 -5.84
CA LEU A 98 -0.75 -4.44 -5.41
C LEU A 98 0.29 -4.59 -6.54
N GLN A 99 0.19 -5.63 -7.36
CA GLN A 99 1.09 -5.87 -8.49
C GLN A 99 0.94 -4.80 -9.58
N GLU A 100 -0.29 -4.36 -9.87
CA GLU A 100 -0.57 -3.38 -10.92
C GLU A 100 -0.32 -1.92 -10.49
N GLN A 101 -0.43 -1.62 -9.20
CA GLN A 101 -0.36 -0.25 -8.68
C GLN A 101 0.92 0.53 -9.08
N PRO A 102 2.15 -0.01 -8.99
CA PRO A 102 3.35 0.71 -9.42
C PRO A 102 3.33 1.11 -10.90
N ARG A 103 2.79 0.24 -11.77
CA ARG A 103 2.65 0.50 -13.20
C ARG A 103 1.67 1.66 -13.44
N PHE A 104 0.50 1.60 -12.80
CA PHE A 104 -0.49 2.68 -12.86
C PHE A 104 0.10 4.02 -12.41
N ILE A 105 0.77 4.08 -11.25
CA ILE A 105 1.38 5.31 -10.73
C ILE A 105 2.40 5.86 -11.74
N ARG A 106 3.23 5.00 -12.33
CA ARG A 106 4.23 5.40 -13.33
C ARG A 106 3.60 5.97 -14.59
N GLU A 107 2.56 5.33 -15.11
CA GLU A 107 1.85 5.78 -16.32
C GLU A 107 1.12 7.10 -16.09
N THR A 108 0.50 7.28 -14.93
CA THR A 108 -0.29 8.48 -14.60
C THR A 108 0.57 9.67 -14.18
N TYR A 109 1.60 9.44 -13.36
CA TYR A 109 2.35 10.52 -12.69
C TYR A 109 3.82 10.63 -13.11
N GLY A 110 4.36 9.68 -13.88
CA GLY A 110 5.79 9.58 -14.16
C GLY A 110 6.41 10.80 -14.87
N HIS A 111 5.63 11.59 -15.60
CA HIS A 111 6.08 12.82 -16.26
C HIS A 111 6.06 14.06 -15.36
N ARG A 112 5.43 13.99 -14.18
CA ARG A 112 5.19 15.13 -13.28
C ARG A 112 5.52 14.82 -11.81
N LEU A 113 6.43 13.90 -11.58
CA LEU A 113 6.84 13.52 -10.21
C LEU A 113 7.41 14.68 -9.38
N GLU A 114 7.97 15.69 -10.03
CA GLU A 114 8.58 16.87 -9.42
C GLU A 114 7.67 18.11 -9.52
N GLU A 115 6.44 17.96 -10.00
CA GLU A 115 5.46 19.05 -9.93
C GLU A 115 5.22 19.43 -8.47
N GLU A 116 5.28 20.73 -8.18
CA GLU A 116 5.08 21.25 -6.84
C GLU A 116 3.59 21.48 -6.56
N PHE A 117 3.15 20.95 -5.43
CA PHE A 117 1.82 21.14 -4.86
C PHE A 117 1.93 21.90 -3.53
N PRO A 118 0.83 22.47 -3.00
CA PRO A 118 0.81 22.98 -1.64
C PRO A 118 1.32 21.91 -0.67
N ALA A 119 2.30 22.29 0.17
CA ALA A 119 2.94 21.35 1.08
C ALA A 119 1.92 20.75 2.05
N THR A 120 2.03 19.45 2.25
CA THR A 120 1.35 18.73 3.34
C THR A 120 1.90 19.19 4.70
N GLU A 121 1.20 18.85 5.78
CA GLU A 121 1.63 19.02 7.17
C GLU A 121 3.02 18.45 7.48
N SER A 122 3.48 17.44 6.71
CA SER A 122 4.82 16.85 6.82
C SER A 122 5.86 17.51 5.91
N GLY A 123 5.51 18.61 5.21
CA GLY A 123 6.39 19.36 4.31
C GLY A 123 6.56 18.76 2.90
N MET A 124 5.91 17.62 2.61
CA MET A 124 5.96 17.03 1.26
C MET A 124 5.15 17.88 0.29
N HIS A 125 5.74 18.22 -0.85
CA HIS A 125 5.17 19.07 -1.90
C HIS A 125 5.32 18.44 -3.30
N THR A 126 5.90 17.24 -3.44
CA THR A 126 5.97 16.52 -4.72
C THR A 126 5.56 15.06 -4.59
N ILE A 127 5.12 14.45 -5.70
CA ILE A 127 4.72 13.04 -5.73
C ILE A 127 5.94 12.15 -5.45
N ALA A 128 7.14 12.53 -5.91
CA ALA A 128 8.37 11.80 -5.60
C ALA A 128 8.60 11.68 -4.08
N GLN A 129 8.34 12.73 -3.30
CA GLN A 129 8.48 12.71 -1.84
C GLN A 129 7.42 11.80 -1.18
N VAL A 130 6.18 11.83 -1.69
CA VAL A 130 5.11 10.91 -1.25
C VAL A 130 5.48 9.45 -1.50
N LEU A 131 6.07 9.14 -2.67
CA LEU A 131 6.50 7.78 -2.99
C LEU A 131 7.61 7.30 -2.04
N VAL A 132 8.59 8.15 -1.72
CA VAL A 132 9.63 7.81 -0.72
C VAL A 132 8.99 7.48 0.64
N ARG A 133 8.05 8.30 1.12
CA ARG A 133 7.34 8.06 2.39
C ARG A 133 6.53 6.77 2.38
N THR A 134 5.80 6.51 1.30
CA THR A 134 4.92 5.34 1.20
C THR A 134 5.71 4.04 1.01
N ILE A 135 6.86 4.09 0.33
CA ILE A 135 7.81 2.96 0.27
C ILE A 135 8.32 2.58 1.66
N PHE A 136 8.75 3.56 2.47
CA PHE A 136 9.18 3.28 3.83
C PHE A 136 8.05 2.65 4.67
N HIS A 137 6.85 3.20 4.55
CA HIS A 137 5.66 2.70 5.24
C HIS A 137 5.28 1.28 4.83
N GLU A 138 5.37 0.94 3.54
CA GLU A 138 5.20 -0.42 3.04
C GLU A 138 6.23 -1.37 3.67
N GLY A 139 7.49 -0.94 3.84
CA GLY A 139 8.51 -1.71 4.55
C GLY A 139 8.15 -2.04 6.00
N LEU A 140 7.49 -1.10 6.72
CA LEU A 140 6.98 -1.37 8.08
C LEU A 140 5.87 -2.42 8.07
N HIS A 141 4.98 -2.38 7.09
CA HIS A 141 3.92 -3.38 6.95
C HIS A 141 4.43 -4.74 6.50
N LEU A 142 5.45 -4.79 5.65
CA LEU A 142 6.14 -6.05 5.33
C LEU A 142 6.77 -6.67 6.57
N ALA A 143 7.38 -5.87 7.46
CA ALA A 143 7.89 -6.38 8.73
C ALA A 143 6.76 -6.95 9.61
N ALA A 144 5.63 -6.25 9.73
CA ALA A 144 4.46 -6.73 10.48
C ALA A 144 3.87 -8.03 9.89
N ILE A 145 3.77 -8.13 8.55
CA ILE A 145 3.36 -9.35 7.85
C ILE A 145 4.29 -10.51 8.22
N ASN A 146 5.61 -10.29 8.18
CA ASN A 146 6.59 -11.32 8.51
C ASN A 146 6.52 -11.75 9.98
N ASP A 147 6.21 -10.84 10.90
CA ASP A 147 6.01 -11.17 12.31
C ASP A 147 4.74 -12.00 12.53
N ILE A 148 3.61 -11.64 11.89
CA ILE A 148 2.37 -12.42 11.95
C ILE A 148 2.56 -13.82 11.38
N LYS A 149 3.29 -13.95 10.27
CA LYS A 149 3.59 -15.24 9.62
C LYS A 149 4.30 -16.25 10.53
N ARG A 150 4.96 -15.82 11.61
CA ARG A 150 5.60 -16.74 12.57
C ARG A 150 4.58 -17.54 13.40
N PHE A 151 3.30 -17.18 13.34
CA PHE A 151 2.21 -17.80 14.09
C PHE A 151 1.25 -18.61 13.20
N ILE A 152 1.59 -18.77 11.92
CA ILE A 152 0.79 -19.43 10.89
C ILE A 152 1.37 -20.81 10.56
#